data_AF-A0A5C7K0I2-F1
#
_entry.id   AF-A0A5C7K0I2-F1
#
_cell.length_a   1.000
_cell.length_b   1.000
_cell.length_c   1.000
_cell.angle_alpha   90.00
_cell.angle_beta   90.00
_cell.angle_gamma   90.00
#
_symmetry.space_group_name_H-M   'P 1'
#
loop_
_entity.id
_entity.type
_entity.pdbx_description
1 polymer ?
#
loop_
_entity_poly.entity_id
_entity_poly.type
_entity_poly.pdbx_seq_one_letter_code
_entity_poly.pdbx_strand_id
1 'polypeptide(L)'
;MASKSVYQPYESAALTHFGLDGDPVYGVLSTNMTIDEVVCTENEQQYKNITDLLSKNTLTNGQWKSLKRAFVLPKCPVSLDRIKSVAKECGITITNDYEAADFIITHDDFSQNFSHGELIKSTIMLSKIWNYEAVESTGGRIPVVDNAGLFVLYDRKFQDHVTQWNCTIDHNVYDRWLITPMAANIAYRIDTGTLGVVHANDLLGESQMKQDLTEELLGTIKAMLNSNSEDRKLLGKIIPSINTNTNYHLLWELAKELAPASYMFTRDKDFQYWYDQAKMDFLYRKSAEAIILWLEEQNLLTSVGFRYLEPIVRREIQIYNRDLYTFQVSVKPQYKQFLK
;
A
#
# COMPACT_ATOMS: atom_id res chain seq x y z
N MET A 1 -14.19 12.38 18.15
CA MET A 1 -13.07 13.02 17.43
C MET A 1 -13.38 12.93 15.95
N ALA A 2 -13.57 14.08 15.28
CA ALA A 2 -13.99 14.11 13.88
C ALA A 2 -12.88 13.52 12.99
N SER A 3 -13.22 12.46 12.26
CA SER A 3 -12.40 11.98 11.15
C SER A 3 -12.46 13.03 10.05
N LYS A 4 -11.36 13.75 9.82
CA LYS A 4 -11.25 14.71 8.72
C LYS A 4 -11.39 13.95 7.39
N SER A 5 -12.46 14.21 6.63
CA SER A 5 -12.74 13.61 5.33
C SER A 5 -11.70 14.07 4.29
N VAL A 6 -11.46 13.29 3.22
CA VAL A 6 -10.66 13.76 2.07
C VAL A 6 -11.30 14.97 1.37
N TYR A 7 -12.63 15.12 1.52
CA TYR A 7 -13.46 16.17 0.94
C TYR A 7 -13.63 17.37 1.86
N GLN A 8 -12.54 17.86 2.43
CA GLN A 8 -12.57 19.11 3.21
C GLN A 8 -12.70 20.34 2.30
N PRO A 9 -12.88 21.55 2.82
CA PRO A 9 -12.80 22.74 1.98
C PRO A 9 -11.40 22.91 1.36
N TYR A 10 -11.34 23.37 0.12
CA TYR A 10 -10.09 23.79 -0.52
C TYR A 10 -9.52 25.03 0.16
N GLU A 11 -8.20 25.05 0.37
CA GLU A 11 -7.49 26.28 0.68
C GLU A 11 -7.30 27.07 -0.63
N SER A 12 -7.80 28.32 -0.70
CA SER A 12 -7.68 29.15 -1.90
C SER A 12 -6.22 29.34 -2.35
N ALA A 13 -5.30 29.37 -1.39
CA ALA A 13 -3.86 29.43 -1.66
C ALA A 13 -3.34 28.16 -2.37
N ALA A 14 -3.83 26.97 -1.98
CA ALA A 14 -3.44 25.72 -2.62
C ALA A 14 -3.93 25.64 -4.06
N LEU A 15 -5.18 26.05 -4.33
CA LEU A 15 -5.73 26.11 -5.68
C LEU A 15 -4.91 27.05 -6.57
N THR A 16 -4.61 28.25 -6.08
CA THR A 16 -3.82 29.24 -6.83
C THR A 16 -2.39 28.76 -7.07
N HIS A 17 -1.76 28.15 -6.06
CA HIS A 17 -0.36 27.67 -6.14
C HIS A 17 -0.17 26.59 -7.20
N PHE A 18 -1.13 25.67 -7.31
CA PHE A 18 -1.09 24.61 -8.31
C PHE A 18 -1.75 24.99 -9.64
N GLY A 19 -2.37 26.18 -9.75
CA GLY A 19 -3.08 26.64 -10.95
C GLY A 19 -4.34 25.83 -11.25
N LEU A 20 -5.08 25.46 -10.19
CA LEU A 20 -6.32 24.68 -10.23
C LEU A 20 -7.58 25.56 -10.10
N ASP A 21 -7.40 26.87 -9.91
CA ASP A 21 -8.46 27.86 -9.71
C ASP A 21 -9.35 28.07 -10.94
N GLY A 22 -8.83 27.79 -12.13
CA GLY A 22 -9.59 27.83 -13.39
C GLY A 22 -10.21 26.49 -13.83
N ASP A 23 -9.93 25.39 -13.11
CA ASP A 23 -10.41 24.06 -13.49
C ASP A 23 -11.86 23.81 -13.03
N PRO A 24 -12.62 22.95 -13.73
CA PRO A 24 -13.99 22.64 -13.36
C PRO A 24 -14.07 21.90 -12.02
N VAL A 25 -15.00 22.36 -11.18
CA VAL A 25 -15.37 21.72 -9.91
C VAL A 25 -16.60 20.86 -10.14
N TYR A 26 -16.52 19.60 -9.73
CA TYR A 26 -17.63 18.66 -9.75
C TYR A 26 -18.02 18.25 -8.34
N GLY A 27 -19.27 17.81 -8.18
CA GLY A 27 -19.74 17.14 -6.98
C GLY A 27 -19.58 15.62 -7.06
N VAL A 28 -19.28 14.99 -5.94
CA VAL A 28 -19.34 13.53 -5.74
C VAL A 28 -20.34 13.23 -4.64
N LEU A 29 -21.23 12.27 -4.88
CA LEU A 29 -22.23 11.90 -3.87
C LEU A 29 -21.59 11.12 -2.72
N SER A 30 -21.68 11.66 -1.52
CA SER A 30 -21.19 11.03 -0.29
C SER A 30 -22.18 9.97 0.20
N THR A 31 -21.72 9.08 1.09
CA THR A 31 -22.58 8.08 1.74
C THR A 31 -23.64 8.71 2.64
N ASN A 32 -23.41 9.92 3.13
CA ASN A 32 -24.32 10.64 4.01
C ASN A 32 -25.31 11.52 3.23
N MET A 33 -25.46 11.29 1.91
CA MET A 33 -26.29 12.11 1.03
C MET A 33 -25.87 13.60 1.05
N THR A 34 -24.55 13.85 1.04
CA THR A 34 -23.99 15.19 0.85
C THR A 34 -23.23 15.24 -0.46
N ILE A 35 -23.04 16.43 -1.02
CA ILE A 35 -22.21 16.64 -2.20
C ILE A 35 -20.84 17.10 -1.75
N ASP A 36 -19.84 16.32 -2.11
CA ASP A 36 -18.43 16.57 -1.82
C ASP A 36 -17.76 17.18 -3.06
N GLU A 37 -17.08 18.31 -2.91
CA GLU A 37 -16.45 19.03 -4.03
C GLU A 37 -15.09 18.46 -4.41
N VAL A 38 -14.87 18.28 -5.72
CA VAL A 38 -13.61 17.81 -6.29
C VAL A 38 -13.24 18.64 -7.52
N VAL A 39 -11.95 18.94 -7.69
CA VAL A 39 -11.45 19.62 -8.88
C VAL A 39 -11.01 18.57 -9.88
N CYS A 40 -11.42 18.73 -11.14
CA CYS A 40 -11.04 17.86 -12.25
C CYS A 40 -10.21 18.62 -13.28
N THR A 41 -8.91 18.37 -13.32
CA THR A 41 -8.01 19.02 -14.29
C THR A 41 -7.77 18.15 -15.52
N GLU A 42 -7.53 18.79 -16.66
CA GLU A 42 -6.99 18.16 -17.88
C GLU A 42 -5.46 18.06 -17.84
N ASN A 43 -4.82 18.81 -16.94
CA ASN A 43 -3.38 18.93 -16.89
C ASN A 43 -2.73 17.79 -16.09
N GLU A 44 -2.27 16.77 -16.79
CA GLU A 44 -1.55 15.64 -16.20
C GLU A 44 -0.31 16.08 -15.40
N GLN A 45 0.36 17.17 -15.80
CA GLN A 45 1.58 17.62 -15.12
C GLN A 45 1.26 18.17 -13.72
N GLN A 46 0.16 18.91 -13.55
CA GLN A 46 -0.28 19.38 -12.22
C GLN A 46 -0.62 18.20 -11.32
N TYR A 47 -1.36 17.22 -11.83
CA TYR A 47 -1.67 15.99 -11.11
C TYR A 47 -0.41 15.23 -10.68
N LYS A 48 0.56 15.07 -11.59
CA LYS A 48 1.84 14.42 -11.29
C LYS A 48 2.65 15.19 -10.27
N ASN A 49 2.69 16.52 -10.34
CA ASN A 49 3.40 17.34 -9.37
C ASN A 49 2.86 17.12 -7.95
N ILE A 50 1.54 17.12 -7.77
CA ILE A 50 0.89 16.86 -6.47
C ILE A 50 1.17 15.42 -6.01
N THR A 51 1.07 14.44 -6.92
CA THR A 51 1.37 13.03 -6.63
C THR A 51 2.80 12.87 -6.14
N ASP A 52 3.77 13.48 -6.84
CA ASP A 52 5.19 13.42 -6.52
C ASP A 52 5.50 14.03 -5.15
N LEU A 53 4.87 15.15 -4.80
CA LEU A 53 5.03 15.80 -3.49
C LEU A 53 4.52 14.91 -2.36
N LEU A 54 3.41 14.20 -2.58
CA LEU A 54 2.83 13.29 -1.58
C LEU A 54 3.64 12.01 -1.43
N SER A 55 4.24 11.47 -2.49
CA SER A 55 5.03 10.22 -2.43
C SER A 55 6.46 10.40 -1.92
N LYS A 56 7.10 11.55 -2.17
CA LYS A 56 8.53 11.72 -1.90
C LYS A 56 8.79 12.11 -0.44
N ASN A 57 9.72 11.38 0.19
CA ASN A 57 10.25 11.76 1.49
C ASN A 57 10.92 13.12 1.45
N THR A 58 10.52 14.01 2.35
CA THR A 58 11.23 15.27 2.60
C THR A 58 12.06 15.21 3.88
N LEU A 59 11.69 14.33 4.82
CA LEU A 59 12.43 14.08 6.06
C LEU A 59 13.21 12.77 5.93
N THR A 60 14.54 12.85 5.91
CA THR A 60 15.44 11.69 5.78
C THR A 60 16.28 11.49 7.04
N ASN A 61 16.95 10.34 7.15
CA ASN A 61 17.93 10.06 8.21
C ASN A 61 17.43 10.29 9.65
N GLY A 62 16.14 10.03 9.90
CA GLY A 62 15.54 10.15 11.24
C GLY A 62 15.29 11.58 11.71
N GLN A 63 15.33 12.59 10.82
CA GLN A 63 14.93 13.97 11.13
C GLN A 63 13.53 14.06 11.75
N TRP A 64 12.64 13.16 11.35
CA TRP A 64 11.28 13.07 11.89
C TRP A 64 11.22 12.61 13.36
N LYS A 65 12.28 12.02 13.93
CA LYS A 65 12.32 11.56 15.33
C LYS A 65 12.29 12.71 16.34
N SER A 66 12.66 13.93 15.94
CA SER A 66 12.51 15.12 16.79
C SER A 66 11.10 15.70 16.78
N LEU A 67 10.25 15.26 15.85
CA LEU A 67 8.86 15.70 15.72
C LEU A 67 7.94 14.85 16.58
N LYS A 68 6.78 15.40 16.97
CA LYS A 68 5.92 14.77 17.99
C LYS A 68 4.58 14.31 17.45
N ARG A 69 4.09 14.88 16.35
CA ARG A 69 2.76 14.59 15.82
C ARG A 69 2.82 14.23 14.35
N ALA A 70 2.20 13.10 14.00
CA ALA A 70 2.13 12.62 12.63
C ALA A 70 0.69 12.38 12.19
N PHE A 71 0.38 12.68 10.92
CA PHE A 71 -0.88 12.32 10.28
C PHE A 71 -0.64 11.23 9.25
N VAL A 72 -1.47 10.18 9.26
CA VAL A 72 -1.37 9.06 8.30
C VAL A 72 -2.28 9.35 7.12
N LEU A 73 -1.74 9.26 5.90
CA LEU A 73 -2.58 9.43 4.71
C LEU A 73 -3.70 8.38 4.64
N PRO A 74 -4.89 8.76 4.13
CA PRO A 74 -6.00 7.84 3.95
C PRO A 74 -5.64 6.66 3.05
N LYS A 75 -6.26 5.50 3.31
CA LYS A 75 -6.06 4.25 2.56
C LYS A 75 -4.64 3.69 2.66
N CYS A 76 -3.94 3.93 3.77
CA CYS A 76 -2.67 3.26 4.03
C CYS A 76 -2.79 1.73 3.91
N PRO A 77 -1.86 1.06 3.20
CA PRO A 77 -1.84 -0.40 3.07
C PRO A 77 -1.51 -1.10 4.39
N VAL A 78 -0.99 -0.37 5.37
CA VAL A 78 -0.65 -0.86 6.71
C VAL A 78 -1.76 -0.47 7.68
N SER A 79 -2.06 -1.33 8.65
CA SER A 79 -3.04 -1.02 9.67
C SER A 79 -2.61 0.17 10.52
N LEU A 80 -3.59 0.99 10.91
CA LEU A 80 -3.35 2.14 11.76
C LEU A 80 -2.81 1.72 13.14
N ASP A 81 -3.21 0.55 13.64
CA ASP A 81 -2.75 0.02 14.93
C ASP A 81 -1.26 -0.31 14.88
N ARG A 82 -0.78 -0.91 13.78
CA ARG A 82 0.64 -1.17 13.58
C ARG A 82 1.44 0.13 13.48
N ILE A 83 0.98 1.09 12.69
CA ILE A 83 1.62 2.41 12.59
C ILE A 83 1.68 3.10 13.96
N LYS A 84 0.58 3.06 14.73
CA LYS A 84 0.54 3.62 16.09
C LYS A 84 1.51 2.94 17.03
N SER A 85 1.67 1.62 16.95
CA SER A 85 2.65 0.88 17.77
C SER A 85 4.06 1.37 17.51
N VAL A 86 4.47 1.45 16.25
CA VAL A 86 5.82 1.89 15.85
C VAL A 86 6.03 3.37 16.13
N ALA A 87 5.03 4.21 15.87
CA ALA A 87 5.08 5.63 16.21
C ALA A 87 5.27 5.83 17.72
N LYS A 88 4.61 5.03 18.56
CA LYS A 88 4.74 5.07 20.01
C LYS A 88 6.15 4.68 20.48
N GLU A 89 6.79 3.68 19.85
CA GLU A 89 8.20 3.34 20.10
C GLU A 89 9.12 4.53 19.84
N CYS A 90 8.81 5.33 18.82
CA CYS A 90 9.57 6.52 18.45
C CYS A 90 9.12 7.80 19.19
N GLY A 91 8.19 7.72 20.15
CA GLY A 91 7.69 8.87 20.90
C GLY A 91 6.75 9.81 20.12
N ILE A 92 6.17 9.34 19.02
CA ILE A 92 5.29 10.11 18.12
C ILE A 92 3.82 9.80 18.40
N THR A 93 2.99 10.83 18.42
CA THR A 93 1.54 10.75 18.55
C THR A 93 0.87 10.85 17.19
N ILE A 94 0.05 9.86 16.84
CA ILE A 94 -0.76 9.93 15.62
C ILE A 94 -1.98 10.83 15.85
N THR A 95 -2.13 11.85 15.00
CA THR A 95 -3.27 12.77 14.97
C THR A 95 -4.18 12.47 13.77
N ASN A 96 -5.48 12.71 13.93
CA ASN A 96 -6.46 12.63 12.83
C ASN A 96 -6.57 13.95 12.05
N ASP A 97 -5.80 14.96 12.45
CA ASP A 97 -5.79 16.28 11.85
C ASP A 97 -4.41 16.57 11.24
N TYR A 98 -4.36 16.68 9.91
CA TYR A 98 -3.13 16.98 9.17
C TYR A 98 -2.62 18.41 9.44
N GLU A 99 -3.48 19.32 9.88
CA GLU A 99 -3.08 20.71 10.19
C GLU A 99 -2.36 20.81 11.54
N ALA A 100 -2.67 19.89 12.45
CA ALA A 100 -2.02 19.78 13.75
C ALA A 100 -0.80 18.84 13.72
N ALA A 101 -0.52 18.22 12.57
CA ALA A 101 0.62 17.33 12.39
C ALA A 101 1.89 18.11 12.08
N ASP A 102 3.01 17.62 12.59
CA ASP A 102 4.33 18.17 12.28
C ASP A 102 4.88 17.54 10.97
N PHE A 103 4.43 16.33 10.64
CA PHE A 103 4.74 15.64 9.38
C PHE A 103 3.65 14.63 9.01
N ILE A 104 3.67 14.14 7.77
CA ILE A 104 2.77 13.10 7.28
C ILE A 104 3.49 11.76 7.09
N ILE A 105 2.73 10.68 7.31
CA ILE A 105 3.13 9.32 6.97
C ILE A 105 2.45 8.96 5.64
N THR A 106 3.25 8.88 4.59
CA THR A 106 2.81 8.62 3.22
C THR A 106 2.96 7.15 2.81
N HIS A 107 2.35 6.77 1.68
CA HIS A 107 2.38 5.46 1.04
C HIS A 107 1.97 5.60 -0.44
N ASP A 108 2.18 4.61 -1.29
CA ASP A 108 1.87 4.77 -2.73
C ASP A 108 0.38 4.55 -3.12
N ASP A 109 -0.41 3.93 -2.24
CA ASP A 109 -1.82 3.56 -2.53
C ASP A 109 -2.88 4.69 -2.45
N PHE A 110 -2.48 5.96 -2.35
CA PHE A 110 -3.43 7.08 -2.24
C PHE A 110 -4.05 7.52 -3.58
N SER A 111 -3.59 6.95 -4.70
CA SER A 111 -4.13 7.18 -6.03
C SER A 111 -4.83 5.93 -6.60
N GLN A 112 -5.85 6.12 -7.43
CA GLN A 112 -6.50 5.03 -8.16
C GLN A 112 -7.18 5.52 -9.43
N ASN A 113 -7.17 4.70 -10.48
CA ASN A 113 -7.96 4.97 -11.69
C ASN A 113 -9.38 4.41 -11.53
N PHE A 114 -10.36 5.16 -12.02
CA PHE A 114 -11.75 4.74 -12.09
C PHE A 114 -12.31 4.98 -13.49
N SER A 115 -13.23 4.12 -13.91
CA SER A 115 -13.81 4.25 -15.25
C SER A 115 -15.29 3.88 -15.31
N HIS A 116 -16.01 4.36 -16.31
CA HIS A 116 -17.37 3.91 -16.65
C HIS A 116 -18.37 4.04 -15.48
N GLY A 117 -18.33 5.16 -14.75
CA GLY A 117 -19.21 5.36 -13.60
C GLY A 117 -18.91 4.46 -12.40
N GLU A 118 -17.71 3.87 -12.31
CA GLU A 118 -17.28 3.14 -11.12
C GLU A 118 -17.39 3.98 -9.84
N LEU A 119 -17.55 3.32 -8.70
CA LEU A 119 -17.62 3.99 -7.40
C LEU A 119 -16.33 4.77 -7.10
N ILE A 120 -16.43 6.10 -6.99
CA ILE A 120 -15.32 6.94 -6.54
C ILE A 120 -15.22 6.77 -5.02
N LYS A 121 -14.15 6.11 -4.58
CA LYS A 121 -13.96 5.78 -3.16
C LYS A 121 -13.63 7.04 -2.37
N SER A 122 -14.36 7.29 -1.29
CA SER A 122 -14.13 8.43 -0.36
C SER A 122 -12.82 8.36 0.44
N THR A 123 -12.01 7.32 0.23
CA THR A 123 -10.69 7.16 0.85
C THR A 123 -9.54 7.46 -0.10
N ILE A 124 -9.83 7.75 -1.37
CA ILE A 124 -8.82 8.08 -2.39
C ILE A 124 -8.63 9.59 -2.43
N MET A 125 -7.38 10.02 -2.49
CA MET A 125 -7.05 11.44 -2.55
C MET A 125 -6.89 11.96 -3.97
N LEU A 126 -6.45 11.11 -4.89
CA LEU A 126 -6.13 11.45 -6.27
C LEU A 126 -6.66 10.35 -7.20
N SER A 127 -7.36 10.71 -8.28
CA SER A 127 -7.86 9.71 -9.22
C SER A 127 -7.73 10.14 -10.67
N LYS A 128 -7.46 9.19 -11.56
CA LYS A 128 -7.76 9.37 -12.97
C LYS A 128 -9.17 8.84 -13.24
N ILE A 129 -10.04 9.66 -13.80
CA ILE A 129 -11.40 9.27 -14.16
C ILE A 129 -11.58 9.23 -15.68
N TRP A 130 -12.29 8.21 -16.15
CA TRP A 130 -12.56 8.02 -17.57
C TRP A 130 -14.02 7.63 -17.80
N ASN A 131 -14.69 8.31 -18.73
CA ASN A 131 -16.06 8.00 -19.14
C ASN A 131 -17.06 8.05 -17.97
N TYR A 132 -17.10 9.21 -17.31
CA TYR A 132 -18.14 9.58 -16.35
C TYR A 132 -19.12 10.54 -16.99
N GLU A 133 -20.26 10.74 -16.35
CA GLU A 133 -21.28 11.69 -16.81
C GLU A 133 -21.48 12.76 -15.75
N ALA A 134 -21.60 14.00 -16.19
CA ALA A 134 -21.88 15.15 -15.36
C ALA A 134 -23.40 15.39 -15.34
N VAL A 135 -24.02 15.16 -14.19
CA VAL A 135 -25.46 15.33 -13.98
C VAL A 135 -25.74 16.73 -13.45
N GLU A 136 -26.62 17.45 -14.14
CA GLU A 136 -27.12 18.76 -13.72
C GLU A 136 -28.28 18.62 -12.73
N SER A 137 -29.22 17.69 -13.00
CA SER A 137 -30.40 17.48 -12.17
C SER A 137 -30.93 16.05 -12.24
N THR A 138 -31.55 15.59 -11.16
CA THR A 138 -32.29 14.32 -11.06
C THR A 138 -33.81 14.49 -11.15
N GLY A 139 -34.29 15.71 -11.40
CA GLY A 139 -35.72 16.05 -11.42
C GLY A 139 -36.39 15.88 -10.05
N GLY A 140 -35.68 16.19 -8.96
CA GLY A 140 -36.20 16.15 -7.59
C GLY A 140 -36.04 14.80 -6.87
N ARG A 141 -35.43 13.80 -7.51
CA ARG A 141 -35.27 12.45 -6.92
C ARG A 141 -34.17 12.40 -5.86
N ILE A 142 -33.10 13.17 -6.07
CA ILE A 142 -32.03 13.41 -5.11
C ILE A 142 -31.95 14.92 -4.89
N PRO A 143 -32.75 15.48 -3.95
CA PRO A 143 -32.79 16.92 -3.72
C PRO A 143 -31.42 17.54 -3.42
N VAL A 144 -30.50 16.78 -2.81
CA VAL A 144 -29.15 17.28 -2.50
C VAL A 144 -28.30 17.48 -3.75
N VAL A 145 -28.53 16.73 -4.82
CA VAL A 145 -27.89 16.93 -6.14
C VAL A 145 -28.52 18.15 -6.82
N ASP A 146 -29.85 18.21 -6.84
CA ASP A 146 -30.59 19.31 -7.50
C ASP A 146 -30.31 20.68 -6.86
N ASN A 147 -30.04 20.71 -5.55
CA ASN A 147 -29.73 21.94 -4.82
C ASN A 147 -28.22 22.23 -4.69
N ALA A 148 -27.36 21.40 -5.27
CA ALA A 148 -25.91 21.53 -5.11
C ALA A 148 -25.33 22.76 -5.82
N GLY A 149 -25.96 23.20 -6.91
CA GLY A 149 -25.44 24.26 -7.78
C GLY A 149 -24.15 23.88 -8.53
N LEU A 150 -23.82 22.59 -8.57
CA LEU A 150 -22.65 22.01 -9.22
C LEU A 150 -23.07 20.80 -10.05
N PHE A 151 -22.33 20.52 -11.13
CA PHE A 151 -22.49 19.26 -11.84
C PHE A 151 -21.97 18.11 -10.98
N VAL A 152 -22.77 17.04 -10.82
CA VAL A 152 -22.41 15.90 -9.98
C VAL A 152 -22.02 14.71 -10.86
N LEU A 153 -20.88 14.08 -10.56
CA LEU A 153 -20.42 12.89 -11.28
C LEU A 153 -21.36 11.71 -11.01
N TYR A 154 -21.88 11.10 -12.08
CA TYR A 154 -22.68 9.90 -12.00
C TYR A 154 -21.79 8.68 -11.77
N ASP A 155 -21.71 8.25 -10.52
CA ASP A 155 -20.99 7.04 -10.12
C ASP A 155 -21.96 5.94 -9.66
N ARG A 156 -21.41 4.76 -9.33
CA ARG A 156 -22.22 3.62 -8.87
C ARG A 156 -23.06 3.93 -7.63
N LYS A 157 -22.59 4.81 -6.75
CA LYS A 157 -23.38 5.20 -5.56
C LYS A 157 -24.55 6.07 -5.96
N PHE A 158 -24.36 6.99 -6.89
CA PHE A 158 -25.47 7.73 -7.51
C PHE A 158 -26.50 6.77 -8.11
N GLN A 159 -26.02 5.78 -8.87
CA GLN A 159 -26.86 4.79 -9.55
C GLN A 159 -27.73 3.98 -8.59
N ASP A 160 -27.26 3.69 -7.37
CA ASP A 160 -28.02 2.99 -6.34
C ASP A 160 -29.30 3.75 -5.92
N HIS A 161 -29.35 5.07 -6.17
CA HIS A 161 -30.49 5.92 -5.83
C HIS A 161 -31.35 6.30 -7.05
N VAL A 162 -30.73 6.64 -8.18
CA VAL A 162 -31.43 7.09 -9.39
C VAL A 162 -30.76 6.53 -10.63
N THR A 163 -31.57 5.95 -11.51
CA THR A 163 -31.11 5.48 -12.81
C THR A 163 -30.81 6.66 -13.74
N GLN A 164 -29.77 6.50 -14.54
CA GLN A 164 -29.26 7.50 -15.47
C GLN A 164 -30.34 8.12 -16.38
N TRP A 165 -31.28 7.32 -16.89
CA TRP A 165 -32.40 7.79 -17.74
C TRP A 165 -33.33 8.80 -17.06
N ASN A 166 -33.29 8.89 -15.73
CA ASN A 166 -34.08 9.82 -14.94
C ASN A 166 -33.29 11.10 -14.57
N CYS A 167 -32.06 11.24 -15.07
CA CYS A 167 -31.19 12.38 -14.85
C CYS A 167 -31.12 13.26 -16.11
N THR A 168 -30.94 14.56 -15.89
CA THR A 168 -30.54 15.53 -16.91
C THR A 168 -29.02 15.54 -16.93
N ILE A 169 -28.44 14.95 -17.97
CA ILE A 169 -26.99 14.90 -18.19
C ILE A 169 -26.60 16.12 -19.02
N ASP A 170 -25.58 16.85 -18.57
CA ASP A 170 -25.05 17.99 -19.30
C ASP A 170 -23.99 17.55 -20.32
N HIS A 171 -22.93 16.88 -19.84
CA HIS A 171 -21.83 16.41 -20.67
C HIS A 171 -21.17 15.15 -20.09
N ASN A 172 -20.31 14.54 -20.91
CA ASN A 172 -19.47 13.43 -20.47
C ASN A 172 -18.10 13.94 -20.03
N VAL A 173 -17.62 13.39 -18.91
CA VAL A 173 -16.32 13.66 -18.32
C VAL A 173 -15.35 12.57 -18.78
N TYR A 174 -14.56 12.89 -19.80
CA TYR A 174 -13.53 12.02 -20.36
C TYR A 174 -12.14 12.45 -19.94
N ASP A 175 -11.30 11.48 -19.61
CA ASP A 175 -9.86 11.63 -19.35
C ASP A 175 -9.48 12.79 -18.42
N ARG A 176 -10.10 12.83 -17.24
CA ARG A 176 -9.82 13.89 -16.25
C ARG A 176 -9.05 13.38 -15.05
N TRP A 177 -8.29 14.28 -14.45
CA TRP A 177 -7.56 14.05 -13.21
C TRP A 177 -8.32 14.70 -12.05
N LEU A 178 -8.96 13.86 -11.24
CA LEU A 178 -9.69 14.25 -10.05
C LEU A 178 -8.71 14.42 -8.88
N ILE A 179 -8.69 15.62 -8.32
CA ILE A 179 -7.88 15.99 -7.15
C ILE A 179 -8.85 16.31 -6.02
N THR A 180 -8.67 15.67 -4.86
CA THR A 180 -9.48 16.00 -3.68
C THR A 180 -8.88 17.19 -2.91
N PRO A 181 -9.69 17.91 -2.12
CA PRO A 181 -9.23 19.02 -1.31
C PRO A 181 -8.07 18.68 -0.37
N MET A 182 -8.14 17.53 0.30
CA MET A 182 -7.06 17.08 1.19
C MET A 182 -5.74 16.89 0.44
N ALA A 183 -5.78 16.35 -0.79
CA ALA A 183 -4.57 16.15 -1.60
C ALA A 183 -3.90 17.49 -1.93
N ALA A 184 -4.68 18.46 -2.42
CA ALA A 184 -4.18 19.77 -2.78
C ALA A 184 -3.63 20.53 -1.56
N ASN A 185 -4.37 20.55 -0.44
CA ASN A 185 -3.97 21.27 0.77
C ASN A 185 -2.70 20.68 1.39
N ILE A 186 -2.59 19.34 1.48
CA ILE A 186 -1.39 18.68 2.02
C ILE A 186 -0.19 18.93 1.10
N ALA A 187 -0.35 18.77 -0.22
CA ALA A 187 0.73 19.01 -1.17
C ALA A 187 1.23 20.46 -1.11
N TYR A 188 0.33 21.44 -0.98
CA TYR A 188 0.70 22.84 -0.80
C TYR A 188 1.54 23.06 0.45
N ARG A 189 1.16 22.44 1.57
CA ARG A 189 1.92 22.53 2.84
C ARG A 189 3.30 21.88 2.74
N ILE A 190 3.43 20.78 2.00
CA ILE A 190 4.72 20.13 1.74
C ILE A 190 5.62 21.04 0.89
N ASP A 191 5.09 21.56 -0.21
CA ASP A 191 5.87 22.37 -1.16
C ASP A 191 6.31 23.71 -0.57
N THR A 192 5.48 24.30 0.30
CA THR A 192 5.83 25.50 1.08
C THR A 192 6.77 25.21 2.26
N GLY A 193 7.15 23.95 2.49
CA GLY A 193 8.09 23.54 3.54
C GLY A 193 7.50 23.55 4.95
N THR A 194 6.18 23.67 5.09
CA THR A 194 5.50 23.69 6.40
C THR A 194 5.22 22.30 6.96
N LEU A 195 5.27 21.26 6.11
CA LEU A 195 4.97 19.89 6.47
C LEU A 195 6.00 18.91 5.91
N GLY A 196 6.53 18.06 6.79
CA GLY A 196 7.45 16.99 6.39
C GLY A 196 6.72 15.75 5.87
N VAL A 197 7.42 14.91 5.10
CA VAL A 197 6.91 13.66 4.55
C VAL A 197 7.86 12.52 4.90
N VAL A 198 7.29 11.44 5.45
CA VAL A 198 7.97 10.19 5.78
C VAL A 198 7.17 9.02 5.22
N HIS A 199 7.81 8.12 4.49
CA HIS A 199 7.16 6.95 3.94
C HIS A 199 6.90 5.91 5.02
N ALA A 200 5.75 5.24 4.96
CA ALA A 200 5.38 4.21 5.93
C ALA A 200 6.45 3.09 6.04
N ASN A 201 7.07 2.72 4.91
CA ASN A 201 8.15 1.73 4.90
C ASN A 201 9.35 2.15 5.76
N ASP A 202 9.73 3.43 5.76
CA ASP A 202 10.88 3.91 6.52
C ASP A 202 10.55 3.95 8.02
N LEU A 203 9.34 4.38 8.37
CA LEU A 203 8.85 4.33 9.74
C LEU A 203 8.84 2.89 10.27
N LEU A 204 8.30 1.94 9.51
CA LEU A 204 8.27 0.52 9.87
C LEU A 204 9.65 -0.14 9.82
N GLY A 205 10.55 0.40 9.01
CA GLY A 205 11.97 0.06 8.93
C GLY A 205 12.63 0.10 10.30
N GLU A 206 12.37 1.19 11.03
CA GLU A 206 12.93 1.52 12.34
C GLU A 206 12.31 0.76 13.53
N SER A 207 11.23 0.00 13.31
CA SER A 207 10.60 -0.73 14.41
C SER A 207 11.57 -1.73 15.02
N GLN A 208 11.76 -1.63 16.33
CA GLN A 208 12.57 -2.58 17.10
C GLN A 208 11.82 -3.89 17.39
N MET A 209 10.52 -3.95 17.07
CA MET A 209 9.68 -5.13 17.28
C MET A 209 9.82 -6.21 16.21
N LYS A 210 10.78 -6.07 15.28
CA LYS A 210 11.05 -7.12 14.30
C LYS A 210 11.77 -8.28 14.95
N GLN A 211 11.19 -9.47 14.90
CA GLN A 211 11.84 -10.71 15.32
C GLN A 211 12.49 -11.40 14.12
N ASP A 212 13.67 -11.97 14.32
CA ASP A 212 14.30 -12.81 13.30
C ASP A 212 13.56 -14.14 13.16
N LEU A 213 13.42 -14.61 11.92
CA LEU A 213 12.85 -15.93 11.67
C LEU A 213 13.86 -17.00 12.11
N THR A 214 13.49 -17.81 13.10
CA THR A 214 14.25 -18.98 13.56
C THR A 214 13.59 -20.28 13.10
N GLU A 215 14.32 -21.40 13.13
CA GLU A 215 13.75 -22.72 12.81
C GLU A 215 12.58 -23.11 13.73
N GLU A 216 12.68 -22.76 15.02
CA GLU A 216 11.60 -23.00 16.00
C GLU A 216 10.33 -22.19 15.68
N LEU A 217 10.51 -20.90 15.32
CA LEU A 217 9.39 -20.05 14.91
C LEU A 217 8.78 -20.56 13.61
N LEU A 218 9.60 -20.98 12.63
CA LEU A 218 9.13 -21.58 11.39
C LEU A 218 8.32 -22.85 11.65
N GLY A 219 8.80 -23.73 12.52
CA GLY A 219 8.08 -24.95 12.94
C GLY A 219 6.72 -24.61 13.57
N THR A 220 6.69 -23.59 14.43
CA THR A 220 5.46 -23.10 15.06
C THR A 220 4.48 -22.54 14.02
N ILE A 221 4.97 -21.74 13.05
CA ILE A 221 4.13 -21.20 11.99
C ILE A 221 3.51 -22.31 11.15
N LYS A 222 4.29 -23.32 10.75
CA LYS A 222 3.79 -24.49 10.02
C LYS A 222 2.71 -25.24 10.78
N ALA A 223 2.89 -25.43 12.09
CA ALA A 223 1.89 -26.08 12.93
C ALA A 223 0.58 -25.27 13.00
N MET A 224 0.68 -23.96 13.23
CA MET A 224 -0.49 -23.07 13.32
C MET A 224 -1.22 -22.92 11.97
N LEU A 225 -0.50 -22.95 10.84
CA LEU A 225 -1.09 -22.84 9.50
C LEU A 225 -2.03 -24.02 9.23
N ASN A 226 -1.62 -25.21 9.65
CA ASN A 226 -2.38 -26.45 9.51
C ASN A 226 -3.43 -26.65 10.61
N SER A 227 -3.51 -25.74 11.59
CA SER A 227 -4.46 -25.80 12.70
C SER A 227 -5.80 -25.14 12.36
N ASN A 228 -6.57 -24.80 13.40
CA ASN A 228 -7.91 -24.20 13.34
C ASN A 228 -7.89 -22.72 12.89
N SER A 229 -9.08 -22.13 12.72
CA SER A 229 -9.22 -20.75 12.24
C SER A 229 -8.68 -19.68 13.19
N GLU A 230 -8.67 -19.93 14.51
CA GLU A 230 -8.19 -18.96 15.49
C GLU A 230 -6.66 -18.88 15.46
N ASP A 231 -5.98 -20.03 15.36
CA ASP A 231 -4.52 -20.07 15.20
C ASP A 231 -4.10 -19.37 13.91
N ARG A 232 -4.86 -19.54 12.82
CA ARG A 232 -4.62 -18.82 11.57
C ARG A 232 -4.81 -17.31 11.72
N LYS A 233 -5.82 -16.84 12.45
CA LYS A 233 -5.97 -15.40 12.72
C LYS A 233 -4.80 -14.86 13.56
N LEU A 234 -4.30 -15.66 14.50
CA LEU A 234 -3.13 -15.28 15.29
C LEU A 234 -1.86 -15.20 14.42
N LEU A 235 -1.69 -16.12 13.47
CA LEU A 235 -0.61 -16.05 12.48
C LEU A 235 -0.62 -14.75 11.67
N GLY A 236 -1.80 -14.27 11.27
CA GLY A 236 -1.94 -12.98 10.58
C GLY A 236 -1.33 -11.81 11.36
N LYS A 237 -1.24 -11.91 12.69
CA LYS A 237 -0.60 -10.91 13.56
C LYS A 237 0.87 -11.18 13.85
N ILE A 238 1.29 -12.44 13.90
CA ILE A 238 2.67 -12.83 14.18
C ILE A 238 3.54 -12.60 12.95
N ILE A 239 3.12 -13.08 11.78
CA ILE A 239 3.90 -13.05 10.54
C ILE A 239 4.41 -11.64 10.20
N PRO A 240 3.61 -10.57 10.29
CA PRO A 240 4.07 -9.24 9.93
C PRO A 240 5.18 -8.69 10.84
N SER A 241 5.38 -9.27 12.04
CA SER A 241 6.49 -8.91 12.94
C SER A 241 7.84 -9.54 12.55
N ILE A 242 7.87 -10.45 11.57
CA ILE A 242 9.09 -11.14 11.16
C ILE A 242 9.94 -10.22 10.29
N ASN A 243 11.25 -10.19 10.58
CA ASN A 243 12.23 -9.48 9.77
C ASN A 243 12.37 -10.10 8.38
N THR A 244 12.24 -9.29 7.34
CA THR A 244 12.31 -9.72 5.93
C THR A 244 13.73 -9.69 5.37
N ASN A 245 14.69 -9.11 6.09
CA ASN A 245 16.05 -8.86 5.61
C ASN A 245 17.08 -9.86 6.16
N THR A 246 16.67 -10.78 7.01
CA THR A 246 17.53 -11.79 7.66
C THR A 246 17.04 -13.19 7.34
N ASN A 247 17.95 -14.18 7.45
CA ASN A 247 17.64 -15.61 7.29
C ASN A 247 16.84 -15.97 6.03
N TYR A 248 17.29 -15.49 4.86
CA TYR A 248 16.61 -15.73 3.57
C TYR A 248 16.31 -17.19 3.23
N HIS A 249 17.13 -18.13 3.72
CA HIS A 249 16.89 -19.56 3.56
C HIS A 249 15.60 -20.02 4.27
N LEU A 250 15.34 -19.50 5.48
CA LEU A 250 14.10 -19.76 6.22
C LEU A 250 12.92 -18.98 5.63
N LEU A 251 13.14 -17.75 5.15
CA LEU A 251 12.09 -17.00 4.43
C LEU A 251 11.65 -17.71 3.15
N TRP A 252 12.61 -18.29 2.41
CA TRP A 252 12.29 -19.10 1.23
C TRP A 252 11.45 -20.33 1.59
N GLU A 253 11.82 -21.05 2.64
CA GLU A 253 11.03 -22.20 3.08
C GLU A 253 9.66 -21.78 3.59
N LEU A 254 9.57 -20.69 4.34
CA LEU A 254 8.31 -20.10 4.76
C LEU A 254 7.44 -19.74 3.56
N ALA A 255 8.01 -19.21 2.48
CA ALA A 255 7.28 -18.91 1.25
C ALA A 255 6.68 -20.16 0.60
N LYS A 256 7.35 -21.33 0.69
CA LYS A 256 6.82 -22.61 0.20
C LYS A 256 5.53 -23.03 0.89
N GLU A 257 5.39 -22.71 2.18
CA GLU A 257 4.22 -23.03 2.98
C GLU A 257 3.14 -21.95 2.91
N LEU A 258 3.54 -20.67 2.96
CA LEU A 258 2.62 -19.54 3.05
C LEU A 258 1.97 -19.19 1.72
N ALA A 259 2.69 -19.23 0.60
CA ALA A 259 2.13 -18.77 -0.68
C ALA A 259 0.87 -19.57 -1.11
N PRO A 260 0.83 -20.92 -0.97
CA PRO A 260 -0.39 -21.68 -1.22
C PRO A 260 -1.55 -21.34 -0.27
N ALA A 261 -1.26 -20.89 0.95
CA ALA A 261 -2.23 -20.55 1.98
C ALA A 261 -2.53 -19.04 2.08
N SER A 262 -1.93 -18.22 1.22
CA SER A 262 -2.02 -16.75 1.24
C SER A 262 -3.47 -16.24 1.13
N TYR A 263 -4.34 -16.98 0.42
CA TYR A 263 -5.76 -16.68 0.30
C TYR A 263 -6.52 -16.65 1.63
N MET A 264 -5.99 -17.31 2.67
CA MET A 264 -6.58 -17.28 4.02
C MET A 264 -6.39 -15.91 4.69
N PHE A 265 -5.44 -15.11 4.22
CA PHE A 265 -5.03 -13.84 4.79
C PHE A 265 -5.34 -12.64 3.89
N THR A 266 -6.14 -12.82 2.82
CA THR A 266 -6.45 -11.73 1.85
C THR A 266 -7.10 -10.50 2.50
N ARG A 267 -7.78 -10.68 3.64
CA ARG A 267 -8.42 -9.58 4.38
C ARG A 267 -7.49 -8.89 5.38
N ASP A 268 -6.34 -9.49 5.69
CA ASP A 268 -5.39 -8.95 6.66
C ASP A 268 -4.37 -8.07 5.93
N LYS A 269 -4.56 -6.76 6.03
CA LYS A 269 -3.72 -5.77 5.35
C LYS A 269 -2.26 -5.82 5.80
N ASP A 270 -1.99 -6.04 7.08
CA ASP A 270 -0.62 -6.09 7.59
C ASP A 270 0.11 -7.33 7.07
N PHE A 271 -0.59 -8.45 6.95
CA PHE A 271 -0.08 -9.64 6.27
C PHE A 271 0.21 -9.37 4.80
N GLN A 272 -0.74 -8.81 4.05
CA GLN A 272 -0.54 -8.53 2.61
C GLN A 272 0.66 -7.60 2.39
N TYR A 273 0.75 -6.52 3.16
CA TYR A 273 1.88 -5.61 3.11
C TYR A 273 3.21 -6.31 3.42
N TRP A 274 3.26 -7.15 4.47
CA TRP A 274 4.48 -7.91 4.78
C TRP A 274 4.82 -8.94 3.69
N TYR A 275 3.82 -9.61 3.13
CA TYR A 275 3.96 -10.62 2.09
C TYR A 275 4.63 -10.04 0.83
N ASP A 276 4.22 -8.83 0.45
CA ASP A 276 4.79 -8.08 -0.66
C ASP A 276 6.21 -7.60 -0.36
N GLN A 277 6.44 -7.02 0.82
CA GLN A 277 7.77 -6.56 1.25
C GLN A 277 8.78 -7.71 1.30
N ALA A 278 8.36 -8.88 1.78
CA ALA A 278 9.19 -10.08 1.87
C ALA A 278 9.37 -10.80 0.52
N LYS A 279 8.71 -10.33 -0.55
CA LYS A 279 8.76 -10.91 -1.91
C LYS A 279 8.38 -12.40 -1.93
N MET A 280 7.36 -12.78 -1.17
CA MET A 280 6.98 -14.18 -0.97
C MET A 280 6.67 -14.92 -2.28
N ASP A 281 5.98 -14.29 -3.24
CA ASP A 281 5.70 -14.90 -4.54
C ASP A 281 6.96 -15.20 -5.35
N PHE A 282 7.96 -14.31 -5.29
CA PHE A 282 9.24 -14.51 -5.94
C PHE A 282 10.02 -15.66 -5.32
N LEU A 283 10.06 -15.72 -3.98
CA LEU A 283 10.73 -16.79 -3.24
C LEU A 283 10.05 -18.14 -3.48
N TYR A 284 8.71 -18.18 -3.43
CA TYR A 284 7.90 -19.38 -3.66
C TYR A 284 8.19 -20.04 -5.02
N ARG A 285 8.43 -19.24 -6.08
CA ARG A 285 8.65 -19.76 -7.44
C ARG A 285 10.06 -20.30 -7.68
N LYS A 286 11.01 -20.09 -6.78
CA LYS A 286 12.40 -20.53 -6.96
C LYS A 286 12.68 -21.91 -6.37
N SER A 287 13.50 -22.70 -7.05
CA SER A 287 14.14 -23.90 -6.47
C SER A 287 15.19 -23.52 -5.44
N ALA A 288 15.65 -24.50 -4.64
CA ALA A 288 16.73 -24.27 -3.68
C ALA A 288 18.01 -23.79 -4.39
N GLU A 289 18.32 -24.32 -5.58
CA GLU A 289 19.47 -23.90 -6.40
C GLU A 289 19.31 -22.44 -6.84
N ALA A 290 18.14 -22.08 -7.37
CA ALA A 290 17.88 -20.73 -7.85
C ALA A 290 17.92 -19.67 -6.73
N ILE A 291 17.66 -20.06 -5.47
CA ILE A 291 17.83 -19.19 -4.32
C ILE A 291 19.30 -19.02 -3.96
N ILE A 292 20.10 -20.09 -3.96
CA ILE A 292 21.55 -19.99 -3.71
C ILE A 292 22.19 -19.03 -4.71
N LEU A 293 21.89 -19.20 -6.00
CA LEU A 293 22.44 -18.33 -7.06
C LEU A 293 21.97 -16.89 -6.89
N TRP A 294 20.69 -16.66 -6.60
CA TRP A 294 20.17 -15.32 -6.37
C TRP A 294 20.81 -14.65 -5.14
N LEU A 295 20.99 -15.38 -4.03
CA LEU A 295 21.65 -14.86 -2.84
C LEU A 295 23.11 -14.52 -3.10
N GLU A 296 23.81 -15.30 -3.92
CA GLU A 296 25.18 -14.99 -4.34
C GLU A 296 25.23 -13.71 -5.17
N GLU A 297 24.35 -13.57 -6.18
CA GLU A 297 24.26 -12.36 -7.02
C GLU A 297 24.00 -11.09 -6.21
N GLN A 298 23.23 -11.19 -5.12
CA GLN A 298 22.92 -10.08 -4.23
C GLN A 298 23.96 -9.87 -3.11
N ASN A 299 25.01 -10.70 -3.03
CA ASN A 299 25.97 -10.75 -1.92
C ASN A 299 25.31 -11.01 -0.54
N LEU A 300 24.23 -11.79 -0.51
CA LEU A 300 23.45 -12.15 0.68
C LEU A 300 23.64 -13.62 1.10
N LEU A 301 24.43 -14.40 0.35
CA LEU A 301 24.66 -15.82 0.65
C LEU A 301 25.56 -15.99 1.88
N THR A 302 25.06 -16.72 2.88
CA THR A 302 25.80 -17.02 4.12
C THR A 302 26.09 -18.52 4.24
N SER A 303 27.11 -18.90 5.04
CA SER A 303 27.41 -20.32 5.30
C SER A 303 26.24 -21.07 5.94
N VAL A 304 25.48 -20.41 6.81
CA VAL A 304 24.27 -21.01 7.43
C VAL A 304 23.23 -21.29 6.34
N GLY A 305 22.89 -20.30 5.52
CA GLY A 305 21.90 -20.48 4.46
C GLY A 305 22.33 -21.49 3.40
N PHE A 306 23.61 -21.51 3.02
CA PHE A 306 24.13 -22.50 2.08
C PHE A 306 24.07 -23.92 2.63
N ARG A 307 24.49 -24.14 3.89
CA ARG A 307 24.39 -25.46 4.55
C ARG A 307 22.96 -25.94 4.71
N TYR A 308 22.01 -25.02 4.83
CA TYR A 308 20.59 -25.33 4.86
C TYR A 308 20.06 -25.80 3.48
N LEU A 309 20.37 -25.03 2.44
CA LEU A 309 19.82 -25.23 1.09
C LEU A 309 20.54 -26.33 0.29
N GLU A 310 21.84 -26.50 0.46
CA GLU A 310 22.65 -27.45 -0.33
C GLU A 310 22.15 -28.90 -0.24
N PRO A 311 21.78 -29.44 0.95
CA PRO A 311 21.21 -30.78 1.05
C PRO A 311 19.89 -30.92 0.28
N ILE A 312 19.10 -29.85 0.17
CA ILE A 312 17.85 -29.82 -0.58
C ILE A 312 18.16 -29.87 -2.07
N VAL A 313 19.06 -29.01 -2.56
CA VAL A 313 19.54 -29.02 -3.95
C VAL A 313 20.03 -30.42 -4.33
N ARG A 314 20.81 -31.06 -3.46
CA ARG A 314 21.34 -32.40 -3.72
C ARG A 314 20.24 -33.45 -3.90
N ARG A 315 19.12 -33.35 -3.18
CA ARG A 315 17.96 -34.24 -3.33
C ARG A 315 17.18 -33.97 -4.63
N GLU A 316 17.19 -32.73 -5.11
CA GLU A 316 16.53 -32.33 -6.36
C GLU A 316 17.28 -32.82 -7.62
N ILE A 317 18.53 -33.27 -7.50
CA ILE A 317 19.32 -33.78 -8.63
C ILE A 317 18.68 -35.05 -9.21
N GLN A 318 18.18 -34.92 -10.44
CA GLN A 318 17.67 -36.04 -11.23
C GLN A 318 18.76 -36.57 -12.17
N ILE A 319 18.96 -37.90 -12.15
CA ILE A 319 19.91 -38.58 -13.03
C ILE A 319 19.16 -39.76 -13.67
N TYR A 320 18.96 -39.70 -14.98
CA TYR A 320 18.10 -40.66 -15.70
C TYR A 320 18.73 -42.05 -15.85
N ASN A 321 20.05 -42.16 -15.93
CA ASN A 321 20.76 -43.42 -16.17
C ASN A 321 21.34 -44.06 -14.90
N ARG A 322 20.65 -43.92 -13.75
CA ARG A 322 21.12 -44.41 -12.43
C ARG A 322 21.27 -45.92 -12.35
N ASP A 323 20.50 -46.66 -13.15
CA ASP A 323 20.52 -48.13 -13.12
C ASP A 323 21.79 -48.71 -13.74
N LEU A 324 22.50 -47.92 -14.57
CA LEU A 324 23.70 -48.36 -15.29
C LEU A 324 24.99 -47.73 -14.74
N TYR A 325 24.93 -46.52 -14.18
CA TYR A 325 26.11 -45.75 -13.79
C TYR A 325 26.05 -45.25 -12.35
N THR A 326 27.22 -45.25 -11.68
CA THR A 326 27.43 -44.56 -10.41
C THR A 326 27.92 -43.14 -10.65
N PHE A 327 27.39 -42.19 -9.88
CA PHE A 327 27.72 -40.77 -9.99
C PHE A 327 28.17 -40.24 -8.63
N GLN A 328 29.24 -39.46 -8.62
CA GLN A 328 29.69 -38.74 -7.43
C GLN A 328 29.42 -37.25 -7.61
N VAL A 329 28.57 -36.68 -6.75
CA VAL A 329 28.25 -35.26 -6.77
C VAL A 329 29.16 -34.54 -5.78
N SER A 330 29.72 -33.40 -6.20
CA SER A 330 30.53 -32.55 -5.33
C SER A 330 30.20 -31.08 -5.54
N VAL A 331 30.26 -30.32 -4.45
CA VAL A 331 30.05 -28.86 -4.47
C VAL A 331 31.23 -28.20 -5.19
N LYS A 332 30.93 -27.24 -6.08
CA LYS A 332 31.96 -26.52 -6.84
C LYS A 332 32.97 -25.83 -5.90
N PRO A 333 34.26 -25.71 -6.29
CA PRO A 333 35.30 -25.15 -5.43
C PRO A 333 34.94 -23.79 -4.82
N GLN A 334 34.30 -22.89 -5.58
CA GLN A 334 33.93 -21.57 -5.10
C GLN A 334 32.92 -21.59 -3.93
N TYR A 335 32.07 -22.62 -3.82
CA TYR A 335 31.07 -22.72 -2.76
C TYR A 335 31.55 -23.51 -1.54
N LYS A 336 32.71 -24.17 -1.62
CA LYS A 336 33.25 -24.95 -0.48
C LYS A 336 33.54 -24.09 0.74
N GLN A 337 33.76 -22.78 0.56
CA GLN A 337 33.94 -21.84 1.67
C GLN A 337 32.70 -21.74 2.56
N PHE A 338 31.50 -21.97 2.02
CA PHE A 338 30.24 -21.90 2.76
C PHE A 338 29.87 -23.20 3.50
N LEU A 339 30.64 -24.27 3.29
CA LEU A 339 30.47 -25.56 3.98
C LEU A 339 31.21 -25.64 5.32
N LYS A 340 32.10 -24.68 5.59
CA LYS A 340 32.74 -24.49 6.89
C LYS A 340 31.74 -23.81 7.83
#